data_AF-A0A955XMH7-F1
#
_entry.id   AF-A0A955XMH7-F1
#
_cell.length_a   1.000
_cell.length_b   1.000
_cell.length_c   1.000
_cell.angle_alpha   90.00
_cell.angle_beta   90.00
_cell.angle_gamma   90.00
#
_symmetry.space_group_name_H-M   'P 1'
#
loop_
_entity.id
_entity.type
_entity.pdbx_description
1 polymer ?
#
loop_
_entity_poly.entity_id
_entity_poly.type
_entity_poly.pdbx_seq_one_letter_code
_entity_poly.pdbx_strand_id
1 'polypeptide(L)'
;VAVFGKYEDGATTSADSGVRAYNTFNNSIRDVLRGGDLTIEPADAPRDPGVEVPEVRYEATMPNGDRVVVTAIMVDNVRTAGRAFDQRYGELSTDADLIVYNGHAGLGANIRALAGKGKWKQGQYAMVFLNGCDTYAYVDNALFEAHADVNPDDPTGTKNVDVLTNALPSFFASMAGATMALVKALLDHEQPRTYEQMFQGVDRSQIILVTGEEDNEFVPGFGEGDGDAPTEGWAGLSTEGTLARDEAKAFETPVLPAGTYDFEMKGTGDADLYVRVGQAPTLSAYDCRPYKGGSTEACRIELTTPAAIHGMVRGYSAESTFELTAFGQ
;
A
#
# COMPACT_ATOMS: atom_id res chain seq x y z
N VAL A 1 10.39 -7.43 -7.17
CA VAL A 1 10.23 -7.96 -8.55
C VAL A 1 8.85 -7.60 -9.08
N ALA A 2 8.77 -6.96 -10.25
CA ALA A 2 7.50 -6.59 -10.87
C ALA A 2 7.37 -7.20 -12.27
N VAL A 3 6.48 -8.19 -12.42
CA VAL A 3 6.21 -8.87 -13.69
C VAL A 3 4.99 -8.23 -14.34
N PHE A 4 5.07 -7.91 -15.62
CA PHE A 4 3.98 -7.34 -16.43
C PHE A 4 3.63 -8.30 -17.56
N GLY A 5 2.41 -8.82 -17.54
CA GLY A 5 1.81 -9.54 -18.67
C GLY A 5 1.34 -8.56 -19.74
N LYS A 6 1.47 -8.93 -21.01
CA LYS A 6 0.83 -8.20 -22.10
C LYS A 6 -0.68 -8.39 -22.05
N TYR A 7 -1.42 -7.43 -22.60
CA TYR A 7 -2.87 -7.59 -22.74
C TYR A 7 -3.20 -8.59 -23.87
N GLU A 8 -2.50 -8.49 -25.00
CA GLU A 8 -2.51 -9.47 -26.09
C GLU A 8 -1.16 -10.19 -26.17
N ASP A 9 -1.19 -11.53 -26.10
CA ASP A 9 0.00 -12.37 -26.30
C ASP A 9 0.63 -12.05 -27.67
N GLY A 10 1.95 -11.86 -27.70
CA GLY A 10 2.68 -11.53 -28.94
C GLY A 10 2.58 -10.06 -29.36
N ALA A 11 1.94 -9.19 -28.58
CA ALA A 11 1.94 -7.75 -28.88
C ALA A 11 3.37 -7.19 -28.94
N THR A 12 3.59 -6.28 -29.90
CA THR A 12 4.89 -5.72 -30.25
C THR A 12 4.98 -4.19 -30.09
N THR A 13 3.93 -3.53 -29.58
CA THR A 13 3.88 -2.07 -29.50
C THR A 13 3.28 -1.58 -28.19
N SER A 14 3.48 -0.30 -27.88
CA SER A 14 2.86 0.40 -26.75
C SER A 14 1.35 0.68 -26.95
N ALA A 15 0.74 0.22 -28.03
CA ALA A 15 -0.71 0.19 -28.17
C ALA A 15 -1.36 -0.88 -27.26
N ASP A 16 -0.57 -1.86 -26.79
CA ASP A 16 -0.99 -2.85 -25.81
C ASP A 16 -1.06 -2.25 -24.40
N SER A 17 -2.11 -2.59 -23.65
CA SER A 17 -2.33 -2.06 -22.29
C SER A 17 -1.31 -2.56 -21.27
N GLY A 18 -0.82 -3.80 -21.41
CA GLY A 18 0.23 -4.37 -20.56
C GLY A 18 1.58 -3.71 -20.83
N VAL A 19 1.93 -3.49 -22.10
CA VAL A 19 3.14 -2.76 -22.48
C VAL A 19 3.11 -1.32 -21.95
N ARG A 20 1.95 -0.64 -22.01
CA ARG A 20 1.80 0.70 -21.38
C ARG A 20 2.00 0.65 -19.87
N ALA A 21 1.39 -0.30 -19.18
CA ALA A 21 1.52 -0.43 -17.73
C ALA A 21 2.99 -0.66 -17.33
N TYR A 22 3.70 -1.52 -18.06
CA TYR A 22 5.14 -1.73 -17.90
C TYR A 22 5.94 -0.43 -18.05
N ASN A 23 5.68 0.36 -19.11
CA ASN A 23 6.35 1.65 -19.30
C ASN A 23 6.02 2.65 -18.17
N THR A 24 4.75 2.75 -17.78
CA THR A 24 4.31 3.62 -16.67
C THR A 24 5.02 3.26 -15.36
N PHE A 25 5.16 1.98 -15.06
CA PHE A 25 5.92 1.52 -13.90
C PHE A 25 7.39 1.90 -13.99
N ASN A 26 8.06 1.59 -15.11
CA ASN A 26 9.47 1.90 -15.33
C ASN A 26 9.77 3.40 -15.20
N ASN A 27 8.85 4.25 -15.67
CA ASN A 27 8.90 5.70 -15.49
C ASN A 27 8.83 6.08 -14.01
N SER A 28 7.84 5.55 -13.30
CA SER A 28 7.56 5.90 -11.91
C SER A 28 8.67 5.43 -10.97
N ILE A 29 9.16 4.20 -11.13
CA ILE A 29 10.23 3.68 -10.28
C ILE A 29 11.55 4.40 -10.53
N ARG A 30 11.86 4.73 -11.79
CA ARG A 30 13.02 5.56 -12.12
C ARG A 30 12.95 6.91 -11.41
N ASP A 31 11.78 7.54 -11.42
CA ASP A 31 11.59 8.84 -10.77
C ASP A 31 11.71 8.75 -9.24
N VAL A 32 11.21 7.68 -8.62
CA VAL A 32 11.33 7.43 -7.17
C VAL A 32 12.77 7.18 -6.74
N LEU A 33 13.53 6.37 -7.48
CA LEU A 33 14.88 5.97 -7.09
C LEU A 33 15.97 7.00 -7.45
N ARG A 34 15.63 8.04 -8.23
CA ARG A 34 16.56 9.15 -8.55
C ARG A 34 17.06 9.94 -7.35
N GLY A 35 16.41 9.80 -6.19
CA GLY A 35 16.88 10.40 -4.94
C GLY A 35 18.12 9.70 -4.34
N GLY A 36 18.46 8.50 -4.82
CA GLY A 36 19.64 7.74 -4.41
C GLY A 36 20.73 7.66 -5.49
N ASP A 37 21.80 6.94 -5.18
CA ASP A 37 22.84 6.55 -6.15
C ASP A 37 22.31 5.41 -7.03
N LEU A 38 21.64 5.79 -8.13
CA LEU A 38 20.88 4.90 -9.00
C LEU A 38 21.70 4.39 -10.19
N THR A 39 21.77 3.05 -10.31
CA THR A 39 22.21 2.31 -11.50
C THR A 39 21.02 1.64 -12.18
N ILE A 40 21.02 1.63 -13.51
CA ILE A 40 19.98 1.00 -14.34
C ILE A 40 20.64 0.00 -15.28
N GLU A 41 20.06 -1.18 -15.41
CA GLU A 41 20.49 -2.20 -16.35
C GLU A 41 19.33 -2.62 -17.26
N PRO A 42 19.49 -2.58 -18.61
CA PRO A 42 20.67 -2.10 -19.31
C PRO A 42 20.88 -0.58 -19.12
N ALA A 43 22.13 -0.11 -19.16
CA ALA A 43 22.49 1.29 -18.86
C ALA A 43 21.85 2.30 -19.82
N ASP A 44 21.52 1.88 -21.04
CA ASP A 44 20.86 2.65 -22.07
C ASP A 44 19.34 2.42 -22.15
N ALA A 45 18.74 1.75 -21.15
CA ALA A 45 17.30 1.52 -21.10
C ALA A 45 16.52 2.85 -21.26
N PRO A 46 15.69 2.97 -22.32
CA PRO A 46 14.97 4.22 -22.56
C PRO A 46 13.91 4.43 -21.49
N ARG A 47 13.35 5.64 -21.43
CA ARG A 47 12.35 6.00 -20.43
C ARG A 47 11.10 5.11 -20.54
N ASP A 48 10.68 4.82 -21.77
CA ASP A 48 9.63 3.85 -22.10
C ASP A 48 10.28 2.60 -22.76
N PRO A 49 10.68 1.57 -21.99
CA PRO A 49 11.49 0.45 -22.51
C PRO A 49 10.74 -0.38 -23.57
N GLY A 50 9.42 -0.55 -23.41
CA GLY A 50 8.59 -1.29 -24.33
C GLY A 50 9.03 -2.74 -24.52
N VAL A 51 8.66 -3.34 -25.66
CA VAL A 51 8.95 -4.76 -25.97
C VAL A 51 10.40 -5.02 -26.34
N GLU A 52 11.14 -3.98 -26.74
CA GLU A 52 12.55 -4.09 -27.13
C GLU A 52 13.47 -4.28 -25.92
N VAL A 53 13.05 -3.80 -24.75
CA VAL A 53 13.77 -3.96 -23.48
C VAL A 53 12.80 -4.57 -22.46
N PRO A 54 12.55 -5.90 -22.53
CA PRO A 54 11.55 -6.57 -21.71
C PRO A 54 11.98 -6.79 -20.27
N GLU A 55 13.23 -6.47 -19.91
CA GLU A 55 13.68 -6.45 -18.52
C GLU A 55 14.45 -5.17 -18.26
N VAL A 56 14.13 -4.48 -17.16
CA VAL A 56 14.92 -3.38 -16.63
C VAL A 56 15.14 -3.61 -15.14
N ARG A 57 16.39 -3.56 -14.73
CA ARG A 57 16.80 -3.62 -13.33
C ARG A 57 17.23 -2.23 -12.87
N TYR A 58 16.75 -1.84 -11.70
CA TYR A 58 17.11 -0.63 -10.99
C TYR A 58 17.76 -1.03 -9.68
N GLU A 59 18.93 -0.47 -9.40
CA GLU A 59 19.63 -0.65 -8.14
C GLU A 59 20.03 0.72 -7.61
N ALA A 60 19.58 1.07 -6.41
CA ALA A 60 19.85 2.37 -5.82
C ALA A 60 20.32 2.24 -4.37
N THR A 61 21.29 3.05 -3.98
CA THR A 61 21.58 3.31 -2.56
C THR A 61 20.90 4.62 -2.16
N MET A 62 19.90 4.54 -1.29
CA MET A 62 19.08 5.69 -0.87
C MET A 62 19.83 6.57 0.15
N PRO A 63 19.42 7.83 0.38
CA PRO A 63 20.11 8.73 1.30
C PRO A 63 20.22 8.24 2.75
N ASN A 64 19.29 7.37 3.19
CA ASN A 64 19.31 6.73 4.50
C ASN A 64 20.27 5.52 4.58
N GLY A 65 20.92 5.15 3.46
CA GLY A 65 21.84 4.01 3.37
C GLY A 65 21.20 2.72 2.86
N ASP A 66 19.87 2.69 2.68
CA ASP A 66 19.18 1.48 2.24
C ASP A 66 19.53 1.14 0.79
N ARG A 67 19.77 -0.15 0.55
CA ARG A 67 19.97 -0.68 -0.80
C ARG A 67 18.64 -1.18 -1.35
N VAL A 68 18.17 -0.56 -2.41
CA VAL A 68 16.91 -0.89 -3.08
C VAL A 68 17.19 -1.54 -4.42
N VAL A 69 16.57 -2.69 -4.66
CA VAL A 69 16.70 -3.44 -5.91
C VAL A 69 15.32 -3.72 -6.48
N VAL A 70 15.05 -3.21 -7.69
CA VAL A 70 13.79 -3.46 -8.40
C VAL A 70 14.08 -3.98 -9.80
N THR A 71 13.59 -5.19 -10.08
CA THR A 71 13.61 -5.74 -11.45
C THR A 71 12.19 -5.78 -12.00
N ALA A 72 11.97 -5.06 -13.10
CA ALA A 72 10.75 -5.08 -13.89
C ALA A 72 10.93 -6.03 -15.07
N ILE A 73 10.01 -6.98 -15.26
CA ILE A 73 10.05 -7.95 -16.37
C ILE A 73 8.72 -7.90 -17.12
N MET A 74 8.77 -7.94 -18.44
CA MET A 74 7.61 -8.08 -19.30
C MET A 74 7.58 -9.46 -19.95
N VAL A 75 6.40 -10.08 -19.94
CA VAL A 75 6.11 -11.38 -20.56
C VAL A 75 4.78 -11.29 -21.30
N ASP A 76 4.53 -12.21 -22.23
CA ASP A 76 3.18 -12.37 -22.78
C ASP A 76 2.20 -12.73 -21.64
N ASN A 77 2.49 -13.84 -20.95
CA ASN A 77 1.84 -14.22 -19.70
C ASN A 77 2.74 -15.18 -18.91
N VAL A 78 2.51 -15.31 -17.60
CA VAL A 78 3.34 -16.15 -16.72
C VAL A 78 3.07 -17.64 -16.85
N ARG A 79 1.91 -18.05 -17.37
CA ARG A 79 1.51 -19.47 -17.48
C ARG A 79 2.32 -20.19 -18.55
N THR A 80 2.49 -19.55 -19.70
CA THR A 80 3.19 -20.10 -20.87
C THR A 80 4.53 -19.42 -21.13
N ALA A 81 5.02 -18.64 -20.17
CA ALA A 81 6.36 -18.07 -20.25
C ALA A 81 7.40 -19.20 -20.42
N GLY A 82 8.37 -18.97 -21.30
CA GLY A 82 9.39 -19.96 -21.65
C GLY A 82 10.44 -20.14 -20.57
N ARG A 83 11.32 -21.14 -20.76
CA ARG A 83 12.37 -21.52 -19.80
C ARG A 83 13.26 -20.36 -19.33
N ALA A 84 13.53 -19.38 -20.20
CA ALA A 84 14.34 -18.21 -19.85
C ALA A 84 13.68 -17.37 -18.74
N PHE A 85 12.36 -17.16 -18.83
CA PHE A 85 11.61 -16.48 -17.77
C PHE A 85 11.58 -17.33 -16.50
N ASP A 86 11.34 -18.64 -16.61
CA ASP A 86 11.26 -19.53 -15.45
C ASP A 86 12.56 -19.50 -14.63
N GLN A 87 13.71 -19.59 -15.31
CA GLN A 87 15.01 -19.46 -14.66
C GLN A 87 15.18 -18.08 -14.02
N ARG A 88 14.89 -17.02 -14.77
CA ARG A 88 15.09 -15.64 -14.31
C ARG A 88 14.20 -15.30 -13.11
N TYR A 89 12.92 -15.69 -13.16
CA TYR A 89 11.97 -15.50 -12.07
C TYR A 89 12.36 -16.35 -10.86
N GLY A 90 12.82 -17.58 -11.04
CA GLY A 90 13.37 -18.41 -9.96
C GLY A 90 14.53 -17.72 -9.25
N GLU A 91 15.51 -17.20 -10.00
CA GLU A 91 16.64 -16.46 -9.43
C GLU A 91 16.18 -15.21 -8.65
N LEU A 92 15.23 -14.45 -9.18
CA LEU A 92 14.75 -13.21 -8.58
C LEU A 92 13.84 -13.42 -7.36
N SER A 93 12.97 -14.44 -7.40
CA SER A 93 12.01 -14.73 -6.33
C SER A 93 12.68 -15.14 -5.03
N THR A 94 13.90 -15.66 -5.10
CA THR A 94 14.69 -16.15 -3.95
C THR A 94 14.99 -15.07 -2.90
N ASP A 95 15.14 -13.82 -3.32
CA ASP A 95 15.55 -12.69 -2.47
C ASP A 95 14.57 -11.51 -2.57
N ALA A 96 13.36 -11.76 -3.07
CA ALA A 96 12.37 -10.70 -3.29
C ALA A 96 11.47 -10.54 -2.06
N ASP A 97 11.44 -9.32 -1.50
CA ASP A 97 10.50 -8.94 -0.43
C ASP A 97 9.10 -8.64 -1.01
N LEU A 98 9.05 -8.14 -2.24
CA LEU A 98 7.81 -7.85 -2.97
C LEU A 98 7.87 -8.47 -4.37
N ILE A 99 6.90 -9.30 -4.69
CA ILE A 99 6.68 -9.89 -6.02
C ILE A 99 5.30 -9.45 -6.50
N VAL A 100 5.22 -8.75 -7.63
CA VAL A 100 3.93 -8.34 -8.21
C VAL A 100 3.78 -8.92 -9.60
N TYR A 101 2.63 -9.53 -9.89
CA TYR A 101 2.22 -9.84 -11.25
C TYR A 101 1.09 -8.91 -11.68
N ASN A 102 1.37 -8.06 -12.68
CA ASN A 102 0.44 -7.13 -13.29
C ASN A 102 -0.06 -7.71 -14.61
N GLY A 103 -1.31 -8.14 -14.70
CA GLY A 103 -1.86 -8.70 -15.94
C GLY A 103 -3.23 -9.35 -15.79
N HIS A 104 -3.62 -10.17 -16.77
CA HIS A 104 -4.88 -10.92 -16.71
C HIS A 104 -4.91 -11.86 -15.51
N ALA A 105 -6.05 -12.02 -14.84
CA ALA A 105 -6.13 -12.81 -13.59
C ALA A 105 -5.81 -14.30 -13.72
N GLY A 106 -6.04 -14.87 -14.91
CA GLY A 106 -5.60 -16.23 -15.23
C GLY A 106 -6.26 -17.34 -14.41
N LEU A 107 -7.37 -17.07 -13.71
CA LEU A 107 -8.20 -18.06 -12.99
C LEU A 107 -7.36 -19.03 -12.13
N GLY A 108 -6.45 -18.47 -11.34
CA GLY A 108 -5.55 -19.23 -10.44
C GLY A 108 -4.34 -19.87 -11.13
N ALA A 109 -4.32 -19.94 -12.46
CA ALA A 109 -3.16 -20.52 -13.16
C ALA A 109 -1.91 -19.64 -13.04
N ASN A 110 -2.08 -18.33 -12.82
CA ASN A 110 -0.94 -17.44 -12.61
C ASN A 110 -0.27 -17.65 -11.25
N ILE A 111 -1.04 -17.76 -10.16
CA ILE A 111 -0.49 -18.03 -8.83
C ILE A 111 0.22 -19.39 -8.81
N ARG A 112 -0.40 -20.44 -9.37
CA ARG A 112 0.25 -21.76 -9.53
C ARG A 112 1.53 -21.69 -10.36
N ALA A 113 1.53 -20.91 -11.44
CA ALA A 113 2.72 -20.75 -12.28
C ALA A 113 3.85 -20.04 -11.52
N LEU A 114 3.54 -18.95 -10.81
CA LEU A 114 4.52 -18.23 -10.00
C LEU A 114 5.04 -19.09 -8.85
N ALA A 115 4.15 -19.74 -8.09
CA ALA A 115 4.53 -20.66 -7.02
C ALA A 115 5.49 -21.76 -7.51
N GLY A 116 5.16 -22.43 -8.62
CA GLY A 116 5.96 -23.53 -9.16
C GLY A 116 7.24 -23.12 -9.88
N LYS A 117 7.31 -21.89 -10.43
CA LYS A 117 8.52 -21.35 -11.08
C LYS A 117 9.45 -20.66 -10.08
N GLY A 118 8.91 -20.21 -8.95
CA GLY A 118 9.64 -19.54 -7.90
C GLY A 118 10.66 -20.46 -7.23
N LYS A 119 11.65 -19.84 -6.62
CA LYS A 119 12.60 -20.49 -5.71
C LYS A 119 12.50 -19.77 -4.39
N TRP A 120 12.19 -20.49 -3.33
CA TRP A 120 11.88 -19.94 -2.03
C TRP A 120 12.98 -20.31 -1.04
N LYS A 121 13.30 -19.40 -0.12
CA LYS A 121 14.25 -19.65 0.96
C LYS A 121 13.51 -19.81 2.28
N GLN A 122 14.05 -20.66 3.15
CA GLN A 122 13.57 -20.77 4.52
C GLN A 122 13.67 -19.40 5.22
N GLY A 123 12.59 -19.00 5.90
CA GLY A 123 12.48 -17.72 6.60
C GLY A 123 12.41 -16.49 5.70
N GLN A 124 12.26 -16.66 4.38
CA GLN A 124 12.04 -15.54 3.47
C GLN A 124 10.65 -14.97 3.69
N TYR A 125 10.59 -13.68 4.03
CA TYR A 125 9.35 -12.92 4.03
C TYR A 125 9.06 -12.37 2.63
N ALA A 126 7.90 -12.65 2.05
CA ALA A 126 7.54 -12.20 0.71
C ALA A 126 6.08 -11.75 0.60
N MET A 127 5.89 -10.50 0.16
CA MET A 127 4.58 -10.02 -0.30
C MET A 127 4.40 -10.40 -1.78
N VAL A 128 3.36 -11.17 -2.10
CA VAL A 128 3.04 -11.58 -3.47
C VAL A 128 1.70 -11.01 -3.91
N PHE A 129 1.73 -10.01 -4.79
CA PHE A 129 0.52 -9.35 -5.30
C PHE A 129 0.14 -9.82 -6.70
N LEU A 130 -1.00 -10.51 -6.78
CA LEU A 130 -1.62 -10.96 -8.02
C LEU A 130 -2.53 -9.84 -8.53
N ASN A 131 -1.92 -8.83 -9.14
CA ASN A 131 -2.58 -7.62 -9.62
C ASN A 131 -3.26 -7.83 -10.98
N GLY A 132 -4.38 -8.55 -10.95
CA GLY A 132 -5.25 -8.79 -12.12
C GLY A 132 -6.73 -8.63 -11.81
N CYS A 133 -7.58 -8.75 -12.84
CA CYS A 133 -9.03 -8.63 -12.70
C CYS A 133 -9.66 -9.77 -11.85
N ASP A 134 -10.18 -9.48 -10.66
CA ASP A 134 -10.89 -10.49 -9.83
C ASP A 134 -10.00 -11.73 -9.54
N THR A 135 -8.80 -11.49 -9.02
CA THR A 135 -7.85 -12.57 -8.69
C THR A 135 -8.21 -13.30 -7.40
N TYR A 136 -8.93 -12.66 -6.49
CA TYR A 136 -9.34 -13.26 -5.22
C TYR A 136 -10.19 -14.51 -5.41
N ALA A 137 -11.14 -14.49 -6.37
CA ALA A 137 -12.02 -15.62 -6.64
C ALA A 137 -11.30 -16.91 -7.09
N TYR A 138 -10.01 -16.81 -7.44
CA TYR A 138 -9.25 -17.93 -8.00
C TYR A 138 -7.89 -18.15 -7.32
N VAL A 139 -7.65 -17.49 -6.18
CA VAL A 139 -6.49 -17.78 -5.36
C VAL A 139 -6.61 -19.19 -4.80
N ASP A 140 -5.53 -19.96 -4.87
CA ASP A 140 -5.43 -21.28 -4.25
C ASP A 140 -4.20 -21.33 -3.34
N ASN A 141 -3.96 -22.49 -2.73
CA ASN A 141 -2.92 -22.65 -1.73
C ASN A 141 -1.51 -22.81 -2.33
N ALA A 142 -1.31 -22.65 -3.64
CA ALA A 142 -0.05 -23.03 -4.27
C ALA A 142 1.15 -22.24 -3.74
N LEU A 143 1.00 -20.95 -3.43
CA LEU A 143 2.07 -20.16 -2.81
C LEU A 143 2.36 -20.62 -1.38
N PHE A 144 1.31 -20.87 -0.59
CA PHE A 144 1.46 -21.38 0.77
C PHE A 144 2.13 -22.75 0.79
N GLU A 145 1.71 -23.69 -0.07
CA GLU A 145 2.36 -25.00 -0.22
C GLU A 145 3.85 -24.85 -0.57
N ALA A 146 4.19 -23.95 -1.50
CA ALA A 146 5.57 -23.71 -1.89
C ALA A 146 6.43 -23.11 -0.77
N HIS A 147 5.84 -22.30 0.12
CA HIS A 147 6.51 -21.76 1.30
C HIS A 147 6.60 -22.80 2.44
N ALA A 148 5.56 -23.61 2.65
CA ALA A 148 5.59 -24.71 3.62
C ALA A 148 6.71 -25.72 3.31
N ASP A 149 6.94 -26.00 2.02
CA ASP A 149 8.00 -26.92 1.55
C ASP A 149 9.41 -26.50 2.01
N VAL A 150 9.65 -25.20 2.23
CA VAL A 150 10.95 -24.66 2.67
C VAL A 150 10.96 -24.23 4.14
N ASN A 151 9.81 -24.24 4.82
CA ASN A 151 9.65 -23.83 6.22
C ASN A 151 9.04 -24.97 7.08
N PRO A 152 9.87 -25.88 7.63
CA PRO A 152 9.38 -27.05 8.38
C PRO A 152 8.57 -26.72 9.65
N ASP A 153 8.71 -25.49 10.18
CA ASP A 153 8.02 -24.96 11.35
C ASP A 153 6.69 -24.26 11.02
N ASP A 154 6.34 -24.17 9.73
CA ASP A 154 5.08 -23.61 9.23
C ASP A 154 4.41 -24.58 8.23
N PRO A 155 3.75 -25.65 8.71
CA PRO A 155 3.17 -26.66 7.83
C PRO A 155 1.96 -26.17 7.02
N THR A 156 1.36 -25.02 7.37
CA THR A 156 0.29 -24.40 6.57
C THR A 156 0.83 -23.46 5.51
N GLY A 157 2.09 -23.03 5.63
CA GLY A 157 2.75 -22.14 4.68
C GLY A 157 2.21 -20.71 4.69
N THR A 158 1.46 -20.35 5.72
CA THR A 158 0.80 -19.06 5.89
C THR A 158 1.66 -18.05 6.64
N LYS A 159 2.85 -18.45 7.10
CA LYS A 159 3.83 -17.54 7.69
C LYS A 159 4.83 -17.10 6.63
N ASN A 160 5.32 -15.88 6.77
CA ASN A 160 6.32 -15.25 5.93
C ASN A 160 5.87 -15.02 4.47
N VAL A 161 4.56 -15.10 4.19
CA VAL A 161 4.06 -14.84 2.83
C VAL A 161 2.68 -14.21 2.85
N ASP A 162 2.65 -12.94 2.49
CA ASP A 162 1.40 -12.21 2.28
C ASP A 162 0.98 -12.32 0.82
N VAL A 163 -0.18 -12.93 0.57
CA VAL A 163 -0.77 -13.03 -0.77
C VAL A 163 -1.83 -11.95 -0.93
N LEU A 164 -1.52 -10.95 -1.74
CA LEU A 164 -2.41 -9.85 -2.07
C LEU A 164 -3.17 -10.18 -3.34
N THR A 165 -4.49 -10.00 -3.33
CA THR A 165 -5.37 -10.30 -4.48
C THR A 165 -6.47 -9.25 -4.61
N ASN A 166 -6.99 -9.08 -5.82
CA ASN A 166 -8.06 -8.13 -6.11
C ASN A 166 -9.43 -8.81 -6.00
N ALA A 167 -10.29 -8.32 -5.11
CA ALA A 167 -11.71 -8.70 -5.02
C ALA A 167 -12.61 -7.87 -5.94
N LEU A 168 -12.19 -6.68 -6.34
CA LEU A 168 -12.80 -5.89 -7.42
C LEU A 168 -11.81 -5.65 -8.57
N PRO A 169 -12.28 -5.37 -9.79
CA PRO A 169 -11.42 -5.39 -10.97
C PRO A 169 -10.24 -4.41 -10.91
N SER A 170 -9.02 -4.92 -11.08
CA SER A 170 -7.85 -4.13 -11.44
C SER A 170 -7.76 -3.97 -12.95
N PHE A 171 -7.68 -2.73 -13.41
CA PHE A 171 -7.48 -2.40 -14.82
C PHE A 171 -6.00 -2.21 -15.10
N PHE A 172 -5.55 -2.57 -16.32
CA PHE A 172 -4.17 -2.34 -16.76
C PHE A 172 -3.68 -0.90 -16.53
N ALA A 173 -4.57 0.09 -16.68
CA ALA A 173 -4.24 1.49 -16.45
C ALA A 173 -3.93 1.82 -14.98
N SER A 174 -4.47 1.07 -14.02
CA SER A 174 -4.25 1.27 -12.58
C SER A 174 -3.21 0.34 -11.98
N MET A 175 -2.83 -0.73 -12.67
CA MET A 175 -1.87 -1.74 -12.20
C MET A 175 -0.51 -1.17 -11.76
N ALA A 176 0.09 -0.32 -12.59
CA ALA A 176 1.37 0.32 -12.28
C ALA A 176 1.26 1.24 -11.05
N GLY A 177 0.15 1.96 -10.91
CA GLY A 177 -0.13 2.81 -9.76
C GLY A 177 -0.25 2.00 -8.47
N ALA A 178 -1.01 0.91 -8.49
CA ALA A 178 -1.16 0.01 -7.35
C ALA A 178 0.17 -0.64 -6.93
N THR A 179 0.97 -1.09 -7.90
CA THR A 179 2.33 -1.59 -7.64
C THR A 179 3.19 -0.52 -6.98
N MET A 180 3.15 0.72 -7.49
CA MET A 180 3.93 1.83 -6.92
C MET A 180 3.45 2.27 -5.54
N ALA A 181 2.18 2.06 -5.18
CA ALA A 181 1.68 2.33 -3.84
C ALA A 181 2.38 1.43 -2.81
N LEU A 182 2.48 0.13 -3.10
CA LEU A 182 3.23 -0.82 -2.28
C LEU A 182 4.72 -0.48 -2.23
N VAL A 183 5.35 -0.24 -3.38
CA VAL A 183 6.77 0.10 -3.43
C VAL A 183 7.08 1.35 -2.60
N LYS A 184 6.27 2.41 -2.71
CA LYS A 184 6.50 3.64 -1.94
C LYS A 184 6.30 3.44 -0.45
N ALA A 185 5.34 2.61 -0.04
CA ALA A 185 5.14 2.28 1.36
C ALA A 185 6.31 1.48 1.94
N LEU A 186 6.79 0.48 1.20
CA LEU A 186 7.95 -0.31 1.61
C LEU A 186 9.24 0.50 1.63
N LEU A 187 9.40 1.53 0.80
CA LEU A 187 10.57 2.41 0.86
C LEU A 187 10.59 3.37 2.06
N ASP A 188 9.46 3.54 2.74
CA ASP A 188 9.28 4.50 3.84
C ASP A 188 9.46 3.80 5.20
N HIS A 189 10.64 3.20 5.42
CA HIS A 189 10.94 2.40 6.62
C HIS A 189 10.81 3.19 7.94
N GLU A 190 11.00 4.52 7.90
CA GLU A 190 10.86 5.37 9.09
C GLU A 190 9.38 5.58 9.49
N GLN A 191 8.46 5.42 8.54
CA GLN A 191 7.01 5.55 8.74
C GLN A 191 6.31 4.31 8.17
N PRO A 192 6.48 3.14 8.80
CA PRO A 192 5.86 1.90 8.34
C PRO A 192 4.34 2.04 8.29
N ARG A 193 3.75 1.45 7.25
CA ARG A 193 2.32 1.61 6.93
C ARG A 193 1.59 0.29 7.07
N THR A 194 0.36 0.31 7.59
CA THR A 194 -0.54 -0.83 7.50
C THR A 194 -1.02 -1.02 6.06
N TYR A 195 -1.56 -2.18 5.73
CA TYR A 195 -2.13 -2.46 4.41
C TYR A 195 -3.18 -1.43 3.98
N GLU A 196 -4.07 -1.03 4.88
CA GLU A 196 -5.08 0.00 4.60
C GLU A 196 -4.43 1.32 4.19
N GLN A 197 -3.38 1.75 4.91
CA GLN A 197 -2.63 2.96 4.58
C GLN A 197 -1.90 2.83 3.24
N MET A 198 -1.34 1.65 2.93
CA MET A 198 -0.74 1.39 1.61
C MET A 198 -1.80 1.48 0.50
N PHE A 199 -2.98 0.90 0.73
CA PHE A 199 -4.05 0.81 -0.25
C PHE A 199 -4.78 2.15 -0.48
N GLN A 200 -4.60 3.17 0.39
CA GLN A 200 -5.05 4.53 0.09
C GLN A 200 -4.41 5.11 -1.18
N GLY A 201 -3.23 4.61 -1.58
CA GLY A 201 -2.54 4.97 -2.82
C GLY A 201 -3.02 4.22 -4.07
N VAL A 202 -3.95 3.28 -3.92
CA VAL A 202 -4.47 2.44 -5.01
C VAL A 202 -5.72 3.09 -5.63
N ASP A 203 -6.00 2.77 -6.90
CA ASP A 203 -7.21 3.24 -7.58
C ASP A 203 -8.46 2.78 -6.82
N ARG A 204 -9.42 3.69 -6.60
CA ARG A 204 -10.64 3.44 -5.81
C ARG A 204 -11.55 2.34 -6.37
N SER A 205 -11.35 1.95 -7.63
CA SER A 205 -12.07 0.82 -8.25
C SER A 205 -11.48 -0.54 -7.85
N GLN A 206 -10.24 -0.59 -7.37
CA GLN A 206 -9.61 -1.80 -6.88
C GLN A 206 -9.89 -1.99 -5.39
N ILE A 207 -10.26 -3.22 -5.02
CA ILE A 207 -10.32 -3.65 -3.62
C ILE A 207 -9.33 -4.79 -3.50
N ILE A 208 -8.26 -4.56 -2.74
CA ILE A 208 -7.22 -5.55 -2.48
C ILE A 208 -7.53 -6.23 -1.14
N LEU A 209 -7.46 -7.56 -1.13
CA LEU A 209 -7.51 -8.39 0.06
C LEU A 209 -6.14 -9.01 0.29
N VAL A 210 -5.80 -9.18 1.56
CA VAL A 210 -4.56 -9.84 2.00
C VAL A 210 -4.93 -11.14 2.70
N THR A 211 -4.16 -12.18 2.44
CA THR A 211 -4.23 -13.50 3.08
C THR A 211 -2.81 -13.97 3.35
N GLY A 212 -2.56 -14.73 4.42
CA GLY A 212 -1.19 -15.06 4.81
C GLY A 212 -0.57 -14.07 5.81
N GLU A 213 -1.36 -13.14 6.35
CA GLU A 213 -0.90 -12.16 7.33
C GLU A 213 -0.95 -12.69 8.79
N GLU A 214 -1.15 -13.99 8.97
CA GLU A 214 -1.36 -14.60 10.29
C GLU A 214 -0.15 -14.48 11.24
N ASP A 215 1.03 -14.12 10.72
CA ASP A 215 2.25 -13.86 11.49
C ASP A 215 2.69 -12.39 11.53
N ASN A 216 1.93 -11.50 10.90
CA ASN A 216 2.13 -10.05 11.01
C ASN A 216 1.60 -9.53 12.35
N GLU A 217 2.39 -9.64 13.42
CA GLU A 217 2.18 -8.83 14.64
C GLU A 217 2.75 -7.41 14.44
N PHE A 218 2.08 -6.60 13.60
CA PHE A 218 2.47 -5.19 13.47
C PHE A 218 1.67 -4.30 14.43
N VAL A 219 2.34 -3.83 15.47
CA VAL A 219 1.80 -2.80 16.39
C VAL A 219 2.63 -1.51 16.22
N PRO A 220 2.18 -0.54 15.42
CA PRO A 220 2.92 0.71 15.26
C PRO A 220 3.05 1.43 16.61
N GLY A 221 4.30 1.54 17.11
CA GLY A 221 4.64 2.26 18.35
C GLY A 221 5.05 1.41 19.55
N PHE A 222 5.09 0.09 19.45
CA PHE A 222 5.62 -0.79 20.51
C PHE A 222 6.95 -1.40 20.08
N GLY A 223 8.00 -1.24 20.89
CA GLY A 223 9.25 -1.96 20.68
C GLY A 223 9.02 -3.47 20.87
N GLU A 224 9.78 -4.29 20.14
CA GLU A 224 9.80 -5.74 20.36
C GLU A 224 10.05 -6.04 21.85
N GLY A 225 9.00 -6.45 22.59
CA GLY A 225 9.18 -6.92 23.97
C GLY A 225 8.02 -6.78 24.96
N ASP A 226 7.05 -5.88 24.78
CA ASP A 226 6.02 -5.66 25.81
C ASP A 226 4.63 -6.10 25.32
N GLY A 227 4.34 -7.37 25.56
CA GLY A 227 3.04 -8.01 25.28
C GLY A 227 1.94 -7.60 26.26
N ASP A 228 1.61 -6.32 26.32
CA ASP A 228 0.37 -5.86 26.96
C ASP A 228 -0.52 -5.21 25.90
N ALA A 229 -1.68 -5.84 25.65
CA ALA A 229 -2.80 -5.24 24.94
C ALA A 229 -3.12 -3.86 25.55
N PRO A 230 -3.60 -2.87 24.77
CA PRO A 230 -4.02 -1.60 25.35
C PRO A 230 -5.29 -1.84 26.19
N THR A 231 -5.11 -2.16 27.47
CA THR A 231 -6.13 -2.07 28.50
C THR A 231 -5.97 -0.76 29.25
N GLU A 232 -6.20 0.36 28.56
CA GLU A 232 -6.66 1.58 29.22
C GLU A 232 -7.53 2.35 28.20
N GLY A 233 -8.81 2.55 28.53
CA GLY A 233 -9.73 3.28 27.68
C GLY A 233 -9.21 4.69 27.43
N TRP A 234 -9.29 5.15 26.18
CA TRP A 234 -8.87 6.50 25.81
C TRP A 234 -9.57 7.53 26.69
N ALA A 235 -8.78 8.32 27.43
CA ALA A 235 -9.28 9.34 28.35
C ALA A 235 -10.00 10.52 27.66
N GLY A 236 -10.06 10.50 26.33
CA GLY A 236 -10.57 11.57 25.51
C GLY A 236 -9.53 12.63 25.17
N LEU A 237 -9.93 13.59 24.36
CA LEU A 237 -9.17 14.78 24.00
C LEU A 237 -9.98 16.01 24.39
N SER A 238 -9.33 17.02 24.94
CA SER A 238 -9.91 18.34 25.15
C SER A 238 -8.91 19.40 24.73
N THR A 239 -9.27 20.25 23.78
CA THR A 239 -8.43 21.37 23.35
C THR A 239 -9.29 22.57 23.01
N GLU A 240 -8.78 23.76 23.32
CA GLU A 240 -9.39 25.02 22.97
C GLU A 240 -8.41 25.94 22.25
N GLY A 241 -8.90 27.03 21.70
CA GLY A 241 -8.08 28.07 21.11
C GLY A 241 -8.86 29.19 20.43
N THR A 242 -8.11 30.19 19.99
CA THR A 242 -8.57 31.28 19.14
C THR A 242 -7.79 31.24 17.84
N LEU A 243 -8.50 31.33 16.71
CA LEU A 243 -7.94 31.28 15.36
C LEU A 243 -8.32 32.54 14.60
N ALA A 244 -7.33 33.18 13.98
CA ALA A 244 -7.58 34.18 12.96
C ALA A 244 -8.09 33.53 11.65
N ARG A 245 -8.54 34.36 10.70
CA ARG A 245 -8.89 33.87 9.36
C ARG A 245 -7.70 33.15 8.73
N ASP A 246 -7.99 31.98 8.17
CA ASP A 246 -7.05 31.06 7.51
C ASP A 246 -6.03 30.37 8.42
N GLU A 247 -6.06 30.65 9.73
CA GLU A 247 -5.28 29.93 10.72
C GLU A 247 -5.91 28.57 11.01
N ALA A 248 -5.07 27.58 11.29
CA ALA A 248 -5.52 26.24 11.63
C ALA A 248 -4.71 25.64 12.76
N LYS A 249 -5.39 24.90 13.63
CA LYS A 249 -4.78 24.12 14.71
C LYS A 249 -5.06 22.63 14.48
N ALA A 250 -4.00 21.87 14.30
CA ALA A 250 -4.06 20.42 14.15
C ALA A 250 -4.12 19.72 15.53
N PHE A 251 -4.71 18.53 15.54
CA PHE A 251 -4.70 17.61 16.66
C PHE A 251 -4.65 16.16 16.16
N GLU A 252 -4.26 15.24 17.03
CA GLU A 252 -4.25 13.81 16.76
C GLU A 252 -4.59 13.05 18.04
N THR A 253 -5.22 11.89 17.88
CA THR A 253 -5.43 10.92 18.97
C THR A 253 -4.27 9.93 19.01
N PRO A 254 -4.05 9.22 20.13
CA PRO A 254 -3.31 7.96 20.07
C PRO A 254 -4.01 6.97 19.12
N VAL A 255 -3.38 5.83 18.85
CA VAL A 255 -4.08 4.73 18.17
C VAL A 255 -5.23 4.27 19.06
N LEU A 256 -6.45 4.42 18.56
CA LEU A 256 -7.66 4.05 19.26
C LEU A 256 -8.13 2.67 18.77
N PRO A 257 -8.67 1.79 19.63
CA PRO A 257 -9.20 0.50 19.19
C PRO A 257 -10.42 0.67 18.27
N ALA A 258 -10.86 -0.42 17.64
CA ALA A 258 -12.12 -0.45 16.93
C ALA A 258 -13.27 -0.01 17.85
N GLY A 259 -14.13 0.88 17.35
CA GLY A 259 -15.14 1.55 18.17
C GLY A 259 -15.64 2.84 17.55
N THR A 260 -16.55 3.50 18.25
CA THR A 260 -17.14 4.77 17.82
C THR A 260 -16.58 5.91 18.64
N TYR A 261 -16.12 6.95 17.96
CA TYR A 261 -15.53 8.13 18.58
C TYR A 261 -16.29 9.38 18.13
N ASP A 262 -16.73 10.17 19.10
CA ASP A 262 -17.40 11.43 18.87
C ASP A 262 -16.42 12.59 19.10
N PHE A 263 -16.40 13.53 18.17
CA PHE A 263 -15.69 14.81 18.24
C PHE A 263 -16.73 15.91 18.26
N GLU A 264 -16.83 16.65 19.36
CA GLU A 264 -17.78 17.74 19.54
C GLU A 264 -17.04 19.05 19.75
N MET A 265 -17.34 20.02 18.89
CA MET A 265 -16.78 21.37 18.95
C MET A 265 -17.88 22.39 19.24
N LYS A 266 -17.56 23.34 20.12
CA LYS A 266 -18.35 24.57 20.37
C LYS A 266 -17.44 25.77 20.26
N GLY A 267 -18.02 26.96 20.08
CA GLY A 267 -17.21 28.16 19.93
C GLY A 267 -17.97 29.37 19.41
N THR A 268 -17.23 30.41 19.02
CA THR A 268 -17.76 31.64 18.43
C THR A 268 -17.03 31.98 17.14
N GLY A 269 -17.63 32.82 16.28
CA GLY A 269 -17.11 33.05 14.93
C GLY A 269 -17.36 31.86 14.02
N ASP A 270 -16.39 31.54 13.15
CA ASP A 270 -16.53 30.56 12.08
C ASP A 270 -15.30 29.63 12.06
N ALA A 271 -15.21 28.75 13.06
CA ALA A 271 -14.24 27.68 13.12
C ALA A 271 -14.87 26.40 12.58
N ASP A 272 -14.18 25.75 11.64
CA ASP A 272 -14.59 24.49 11.02
C ASP A 272 -13.69 23.34 11.46
N LEU A 273 -14.32 22.22 11.80
CA LEU A 273 -13.72 20.95 12.16
C LEU A 273 -13.55 20.05 10.94
N TYR A 274 -12.33 19.54 10.77
CA TYR A 274 -11.96 18.53 9.81
C TYR A 274 -11.42 17.33 10.56
N VAL A 275 -11.94 16.13 10.27
CA VAL A 275 -11.46 14.88 10.88
C VAL A 275 -11.17 13.87 9.79
N ARG A 276 -10.08 13.11 9.94
CA ARG A 276 -9.66 12.06 9.01
C ARG A 276 -8.89 10.95 9.74
N VAL A 277 -9.18 9.70 9.37
CA VAL A 277 -8.55 8.51 9.94
C VAL A 277 -7.19 8.24 9.28
N GLY A 278 -6.18 7.98 10.11
CA GLY A 278 -4.84 7.54 9.70
C GLY A 278 -3.95 8.55 8.99
N GLN A 279 -4.46 9.72 8.58
CA GLN A 279 -3.71 10.80 7.94
C GLN A 279 -4.30 12.16 8.30
N ALA A 280 -3.47 13.21 8.32
CA ALA A 280 -3.94 14.58 8.52
C ALA A 280 -4.98 15.00 7.45
N PRO A 281 -6.06 15.71 7.84
CA PRO A 281 -7.02 16.22 6.88
C PRO A 281 -6.44 17.39 6.07
N THR A 282 -6.98 17.60 4.87
CA THR A 282 -6.76 18.80 4.05
C THR A 282 -8.11 19.48 3.77
N LEU A 283 -8.09 20.66 3.13
CA LEU A 283 -9.32 21.34 2.72
C LEU A 283 -10.15 20.55 1.70
N SER A 284 -9.58 19.55 1.06
CA SER A 284 -10.24 18.70 0.05
C SER A 284 -10.31 17.22 0.42
N ALA A 285 -9.60 16.77 1.45
CA ALA A 285 -9.56 15.38 1.89
C ALA A 285 -9.81 15.30 3.40
N TYR A 286 -11.01 14.84 3.77
CA TYR A 286 -11.47 14.64 5.13
C TYR A 286 -12.52 13.54 5.11
N ASP A 287 -12.68 12.84 6.23
CA ASP A 287 -13.72 11.83 6.41
C ASP A 287 -14.97 12.46 7.01
N CYS A 288 -14.80 13.50 7.83
CA CYS A 288 -15.89 14.28 8.38
C CYS A 288 -15.62 15.79 8.39
N ARG A 289 -16.61 16.54 7.91
CA ARG A 289 -16.71 18.01 7.96
C ARG A 289 -18.21 18.41 7.96
N PRO A 290 -18.79 18.92 9.06
CA PRO A 290 -20.24 19.03 9.20
C PRO A 290 -20.96 20.14 8.40
N TYR A 291 -20.25 21.03 7.68
CA TYR A 291 -20.85 22.09 6.84
C TYR A 291 -21.90 22.95 7.57
N LYS A 292 -21.74 23.20 8.87
CA LYS A 292 -22.67 24.05 9.61
C LYS A 292 -22.20 25.49 9.59
N GLY A 293 -23.14 26.44 9.66
CA GLY A 293 -22.81 27.84 9.85
C GLY A 293 -22.44 28.09 11.31
N GLY A 294 -21.18 28.44 11.57
CA GLY A 294 -20.65 28.75 12.90
C GLY A 294 -19.92 27.60 13.58
N SER A 295 -19.32 27.88 14.74
CA SER A 295 -18.30 27.01 15.37
C SER A 295 -18.85 25.86 16.24
N THR A 296 -20.11 25.45 16.01
CA THR A 296 -20.72 24.31 16.72
C THR A 296 -20.87 23.13 15.76
N GLU A 297 -19.88 22.24 15.80
CA GLU A 297 -19.75 21.13 14.86
C GLU A 297 -19.56 19.81 15.59
N ALA A 298 -19.96 18.70 14.97
CA ALA A 298 -19.77 17.38 15.54
C ALA A 298 -19.45 16.36 14.45
N CYS A 299 -18.46 15.51 14.70
CA CYS A 299 -18.03 14.43 13.83
C CYS A 299 -18.05 13.11 14.58
N ARG A 300 -18.71 12.11 13.99
CA ARG A 300 -18.67 10.73 14.48
C ARG A 300 -17.81 9.91 13.55
N ILE A 301 -16.82 9.23 14.11
CA ILE A 301 -15.90 8.35 13.40
C ILE A 301 -16.07 6.93 13.92
N GLU A 302 -16.29 5.99 13.02
CA GLU A 302 -16.29 4.55 13.32
C GLU A 302 -14.96 3.96 12.86
N LEU A 303 -14.23 3.34 13.80
CA LEU A 303 -13.03 2.58 13.51
C LEU A 303 -13.37 1.10 13.44
N THR A 304 -13.13 0.48 12.30
CA THR A 304 -13.26 -0.98 12.13
C THR A 304 -12.01 -1.74 12.57
N THR A 305 -10.86 -1.07 12.57
CA THR A 305 -9.56 -1.55 13.02
C THR A 305 -8.87 -0.45 13.84
N PRO A 306 -7.91 -0.78 14.73
CA PRO A 306 -7.21 0.22 15.51
C PRO A 306 -6.50 1.26 14.63
N ALA A 307 -6.76 2.55 14.84
CA ALA A 307 -6.16 3.63 14.06
C ALA A 307 -6.10 4.92 14.85
N ALA A 308 -5.14 5.79 14.51
CA ALA A 308 -5.15 7.18 14.98
C ALA A 308 -6.15 8.01 14.17
N ILE A 309 -6.81 8.95 14.82
CA ILE A 309 -7.70 9.92 14.19
C ILE A 309 -6.99 11.28 14.21
N HIS A 310 -6.78 11.86 13.04
CA HIS A 310 -6.22 13.20 12.89
C HIS A 310 -7.35 14.21 12.67
N GLY A 311 -7.12 15.43 13.13
CA GLY A 311 -8.03 16.51 12.83
C GLY A 311 -7.38 17.87 12.78
N MET A 312 -8.16 18.82 12.29
CA MET A 312 -7.78 20.22 12.15
C MET A 312 -9.00 21.08 12.42
N VAL A 313 -8.82 22.13 13.22
CA VAL A 313 -9.79 23.23 13.34
C VAL A 313 -9.25 24.43 12.56
N ARG A 314 -10.05 25.02 11.68
CA ARG A 314 -9.64 26.18 10.85
C ARG A 314 -10.59 27.36 11.02
N GLY A 315 -10.06 28.56 11.21
CA GLY A 315 -10.83 29.81 11.32
C GLY A 315 -11.12 30.45 9.96
N TYR A 316 -12.36 30.92 9.78
CA TYR A 316 -12.83 31.63 8.58
C TYR A 316 -13.29 33.07 8.87
N SER A 317 -13.57 33.39 10.14
CA SER A 317 -13.84 34.75 10.61
C SER A 317 -12.56 35.48 11.04
N ALA A 318 -12.65 36.80 11.24
CA ALA A 318 -11.52 37.61 11.73
C ALA A 318 -10.97 37.09 13.06
N GLU A 319 -11.87 36.57 13.91
CA GLU A 319 -11.56 35.85 15.12
C GLU A 319 -12.59 34.73 15.27
N SER A 320 -12.13 33.50 15.51
CA SER A 320 -12.98 32.35 15.82
C SER A 320 -12.44 31.65 17.06
N THR A 321 -13.27 31.38 18.05
CA THR A 321 -12.89 30.60 19.22
C THR A 321 -13.45 29.20 19.10
N PHE A 322 -12.74 28.21 19.63
CA PHE A 322 -13.22 26.84 19.69
C PHE A 322 -12.85 26.17 21.01
N GLU A 323 -13.72 25.25 21.44
CA GLU A 323 -13.52 24.25 22.47
C GLU A 323 -13.94 22.92 21.84
N LEU A 324 -12.97 22.03 21.65
CA LEU A 324 -13.14 20.71 21.07
C LEU A 324 -12.96 19.67 22.17
N THR A 325 -13.94 18.77 22.27
CA THR A 325 -13.88 17.58 23.09
C THR A 325 -14.03 16.35 22.21
N ALA A 326 -13.34 15.26 22.53
CA ALA A 326 -13.53 14.00 21.86
C ALA A 326 -13.42 12.83 22.84
N PHE A 327 -14.23 11.80 22.62
CA PHE A 327 -14.36 10.66 23.52
C PHE A 327 -14.80 9.40 22.76
N GLY A 328 -14.43 8.23 23.28
CA GLY A 328 -14.94 6.94 22.81
C GLY A 328 -16.28 6.59 23.46
N GLN A 329 -17.11 5.85 22.75
CA GLN A 329 -18.36 5.26 23.27
C GLN A 329 -18.15 3.91 23.95
#